data_AF-X1S161-F1
#
_entry.id   AF-X1S161-F1
#
_cell.length_a   1.000
_cell.length_b   1.000
_cell.length_c   1.000
_cell.angle_alpha   90.00
_cell.angle_beta   90.00
_cell.angle_gamma   90.00
#
_symmetry.space_group_name_H-M   'P 1'
#
loop_
_entity.id
_entity.type
_entity.pdbx_description
1 polymer ?
#
loop_
_entity_poly.entity_id
_entity_poly.type
_entity_poly.pdbx_seq_one_letter_code
_entity_poly.pdbx_strand_id
1 'polypeptide(L)'
;MKISILTPDLSSNNLGRAYILAKILQRRYDVEIVGPMFGEGIWEPFTNDKKIQYKSVKFYNKFISIPKLKELYSKINGDVIYAIKPLFNSFTIGLIKKFFTKKPLILDIDDWELGFFIDSYKSKRFTDKIFYILKEPFRFFLKSYESFLWKIINEKLVRFADEIIDSMDKEKKVRVFITNSHSNNRGDEAAQRCMIESIKKSFPQAEIIVATNNPYGLDLKDTAKKIKFIY
;
A
#
# COMPACT_ATOMS: atom_id res chain seq x y z
N MET A 1 0.76 9.53 21.83
CA MET A 1 0.68 8.21 21.18
C MET A 1 1.57 8.24 19.96
N LYS A 2 2.45 7.23 19.82
CA LYS A 2 3.34 7.09 18.66
C LYS A 2 2.89 5.98 17.72
N ILE A 3 3.05 6.18 16.42
CA ILE A 3 2.79 5.16 15.39
C ILE A 3 4.10 4.81 14.68
N SER A 4 4.49 3.54 14.69
CA SER A 4 5.58 3.03 13.85
C SER A 4 5.00 2.42 12.59
N ILE A 5 5.22 3.09 11.46
CA ILE A 5 4.85 2.57 10.15
C ILE A 5 5.99 1.71 9.63
N LEU A 6 5.74 0.43 9.36
CA LEU A 6 6.73 -0.52 8.88
C LEU A 6 6.64 -0.65 7.36
N THR A 7 7.71 -0.26 6.67
CA THR A 7 7.81 -0.41 5.21
C THR A 7 8.73 -1.58 4.84
N PRO A 8 8.43 -2.33 3.76
CA PRO A 8 9.30 -3.39 3.27
C PRO A 8 10.69 -2.89 2.85
N ASP A 9 10.82 -1.65 2.39
CA ASP A 9 12.11 -1.09 1.99
C ASP A 9 12.04 0.43 1.90
N LEU A 10 12.94 1.10 2.61
CA LEU A 10 13.05 2.56 2.61
C LEU A 10 13.71 3.11 1.34
N SER A 11 14.41 2.29 0.57
CA SER A 11 15.19 2.71 -0.60
C SER A 11 14.48 2.55 -1.94
N SER A 12 13.25 2.04 -1.95
CA SER A 12 12.46 1.79 -3.16
C SER A 12 11.05 2.39 -3.08
N ASN A 13 10.29 2.21 -4.16
CA ASN A 13 8.90 2.66 -4.28
C ASN A 13 7.96 2.15 -3.19
N ASN A 14 8.33 1.08 -2.46
CA ASN A 14 7.63 0.61 -1.28
C ASN A 14 7.46 1.69 -0.19
N LEU A 15 8.32 2.71 -0.18
CA LEU A 15 8.19 3.86 0.73
C LEU A 15 6.98 4.75 0.41
N GLY A 16 6.46 4.75 -0.82
CA GLY A 16 5.37 5.63 -1.26
C GLY A 16 4.13 5.59 -0.37
N ARG A 17 3.56 4.39 -0.20
CA ARG A 17 2.36 4.19 0.63
C ARG A 17 2.60 4.56 2.09
N ALA A 18 3.73 4.13 2.66
CA ALA A 18 4.13 4.45 4.03
C ALA A 18 4.27 5.97 4.25
N TYR A 19 4.88 6.68 3.31
CA TYR A 19 5.09 8.13 3.36
C TYR A 19 3.76 8.88 3.35
N ILE A 20 2.85 8.57 2.42
CA ILE A 20 1.53 9.22 2.35
C ILE A 20 0.76 9.05 3.67
N LEU A 21 0.74 7.82 4.20
CA LEU A 21 0.12 7.54 5.49
C LEU A 21 0.77 8.31 6.63
N ALA A 22 2.11 8.39 6.65
CA ALA A 22 2.82 9.18 7.64
C ALA A 22 2.41 10.66 7.58
N LYS A 23 2.33 11.27 6.38
CA LYS A 23 1.91 12.67 6.20
C LYS A 23 0.47 12.94 6.67
N ILE A 24 -0.41 11.96 6.56
CA ILE A 24 -1.80 12.08 7.04
C ILE A 24 -1.82 11.97 8.57
N LEU A 25 -1.18 10.94 9.12
CA LEU A 25 -1.22 10.60 10.54
C LEU A 25 -0.42 11.59 11.41
N GLN A 26 0.67 12.15 10.89
CA GLN A 26 1.51 13.13 11.62
C GLN A 26 0.75 14.41 12.00
N ARG A 27 -0.43 14.66 11.43
CA ARG A 27 -1.28 15.81 11.79
C ARG A 27 -1.87 15.68 13.19
N ARG A 28 -1.92 14.47 13.76
CA ARG A 28 -2.52 14.17 15.07
C ARG A 28 -1.67 13.29 15.97
N TYR A 29 -0.67 12.61 15.42
CA TYR A 29 0.14 11.63 16.14
C TYR A 29 1.63 11.85 15.89
N ASP A 30 2.46 11.35 16.80
CA ASP A 30 3.89 11.18 16.52
C ASP A 30 4.06 9.97 15.60
N VAL A 31 4.78 10.15 14.49
CA VAL A 31 4.90 9.12 13.45
C VAL A 31 6.36 8.95 13.04
N GLU A 32 6.77 7.69 12.98
CA GLU A 32 8.05 7.27 12.41
C GLU A 32 7.82 6.22 11.33
N ILE A 33 8.69 6.20 10.31
CA ILE A 33 8.74 5.12 9.34
C ILE A 33 9.98 4.27 9.62
N VAL A 34 9.77 2.98 9.85
CA VAL A 34 10.81 2.01 10.17
C VAL A 34 10.89 0.98 9.03
N GLY A 35 12.09 0.63 8.59
CA GLY A 35 12.26 -0.36 7.54
C GLY A 35 13.71 -0.71 7.27
N PRO A 36 13.96 -1.81 6.57
CA PRO A 36 15.28 -2.06 6.01
C PRO A 36 15.59 -1.03 4.91
N MET A 37 16.86 -0.85 4.62
CA MET A 37 17.34 -0.05 3.50
C MET A 37 18.32 -0.89 2.71
N PHE A 38 17.88 -1.38 1.54
CA PHE A 38 18.67 -2.24 0.66
C PHE A 38 19.52 -1.47 -0.35
N GLY A 39 19.13 -0.24 -0.67
CA GLY A 39 19.88 0.71 -1.49
C GLY A 39 20.69 1.71 -0.66
N GLU A 40 21.22 2.72 -1.34
CA GLU A 40 22.18 3.68 -0.77
C GLU A 40 21.57 4.68 0.22
N GLY A 41 20.25 4.91 0.13
CA GLY A 41 19.56 5.91 0.94
C GLY A 41 18.05 5.75 0.93
N ILE A 42 17.37 6.74 1.50
CA ILE A 42 15.92 6.89 1.38
C ILE A 42 15.56 7.04 -0.09
N TRP A 43 14.43 6.46 -0.51
CA TRP A 43 13.97 6.55 -1.89
C TRP A 43 13.88 8.02 -2.34
N GLU A 44 14.50 8.31 -3.48
CA GLU A 44 14.79 9.66 -3.98
C GLU A 44 13.64 10.67 -3.81
N PRO A 45 12.37 10.35 -4.16
CA PRO A 45 11.27 11.30 -4.08
C PRO A 45 10.99 11.87 -2.68
N PHE A 46 11.44 11.19 -1.62
CA PHE A 46 11.15 11.59 -0.23
C PHE A 46 12.39 11.94 0.58
N THR A 47 13.57 11.93 -0.03
CA THR A 47 14.87 12.23 0.62
C THR A 47 14.92 13.61 1.27
N ASN A 48 14.27 14.60 0.66
CA ASN A 48 14.33 15.99 1.09
C ASN A 48 13.30 16.38 2.16
N ASP A 49 12.28 15.54 2.43
CA ASP A 49 11.31 15.85 3.48
C ASP A 49 11.82 15.40 4.85
N LYS A 50 12.31 16.37 5.63
CA LYS A 50 12.81 16.16 7.00
C LYS A 50 11.70 16.13 8.06
N LYS A 51 10.43 16.30 7.68
CA LYS A 51 9.30 16.31 8.63
C LYS A 51 8.95 14.91 9.14
N ILE A 52 9.35 13.86 8.43
CA ILE A 52 9.16 12.47 8.83
C ILE A 52 10.45 11.90 9.38
N GLN A 53 10.37 11.22 10.52
CA GLN A 53 11.48 10.47 11.07
C GLN A 53 11.59 9.10 10.38
N TYR A 54 12.68 8.88 9.63
CA TYR A 54 13.03 7.57 9.09
C TYR A 54 14.01 6.85 10.02
N LYS A 55 13.68 5.60 10.36
CA LYS A 55 14.55 4.69 11.13
C LYS A 55 14.93 3.51 10.25
N SER A 56 16.10 3.60 9.63
CA SER A 56 16.62 2.56 8.75
C SER A 56 17.57 1.60 9.45
N VAL A 57 17.66 0.39 8.89
CA VAL A 57 18.75 -0.56 9.08
C VAL A 57 19.31 -0.89 7.71
N LYS A 58 20.60 -0.64 7.47
CA LYS A 58 21.25 -0.95 6.19
C LYS A 58 21.42 -2.46 6.01
N PHE A 59 21.10 -2.95 4.81
CA PHE A 59 21.34 -4.31 4.37
C PHE A 59 22.09 -4.27 3.04
N TYR A 60 23.21 -5.00 2.94
CA TYR A 60 24.07 -5.01 1.75
C TYR A 60 23.53 -5.92 0.63
N ASN A 61 22.43 -6.63 0.89
CA ASN A 61 21.81 -7.61 0.01
C ASN A 61 20.33 -7.71 0.40
N LYS A 62 19.49 -8.35 -0.42
CA LYS A 62 18.08 -8.63 -0.10
C LYS A 62 17.88 -9.66 1.03
N PHE A 63 18.93 -9.95 1.80
CA PHE A 63 18.96 -10.96 2.85
C PHE A 63 18.90 -10.30 4.21
N ILE A 64 18.06 -10.84 5.09
CA ILE A 64 17.86 -10.27 6.41
C ILE A 64 18.52 -11.18 7.44
N SER A 65 19.74 -10.80 7.84
CA SER A 65 20.47 -11.50 8.90
C SER A 65 19.78 -11.31 10.25
N ILE A 66 19.91 -12.29 11.15
CA ILE A 66 19.27 -12.25 12.48
C ILE A 66 19.72 -11.03 13.30
N PRO A 67 21.01 -10.63 13.35
CA PRO A 67 21.41 -9.44 14.10
C PRO A 67 20.75 -8.16 13.56
N LYS A 68 20.69 -8.01 12.23
CA LYS A 68 20.04 -6.88 11.59
C LYS A 68 18.51 -6.90 11.76
N LEU A 69 17.91 -8.09 11.82
CA LEU A 69 16.50 -8.23 12.16
C LEU A 69 16.22 -7.77 13.60
N LYS A 70 17.09 -8.12 14.56
CA LYS A 70 17.00 -7.64 15.95
C LYS A 70 17.17 -6.13 16.03
N GLU A 71 18.10 -5.57 15.26
CA GLU A 71 18.30 -4.12 15.13
C GLU A 71 17.06 -3.42 14.55
N LEU A 72 16.43 -4.01 13.53
CA LEU A 72 15.21 -3.47 12.94
C LEU A 72 14.05 -3.54 13.96
N TYR A 73 13.90 -4.68 14.64
CA TYR A 73 12.89 -4.91 15.67
C TYR A 73 12.98 -3.93 16.84
N SER A 74 14.21 -3.58 17.27
CA SER A 74 14.43 -2.65 18.39
C SER A 74 14.16 -1.19 18.02
N LYS A 75 14.13 -0.84 16.72
CA LYS A 75 13.78 0.50 16.25
C LYS A 75 12.27 0.77 16.27
N ILE A 76 11.43 -0.28 16.29
CA ILE A 76 9.96 -0.20 16.33
C ILE A 76 9.51 0.18 17.74
N ASN A 77 9.15 1.45 17.94
CA ASN A 77 8.84 1.99 19.28
C ASN A 77 7.42 2.57 19.40
N GLY A 78 6.56 2.36 18.40
CA GLY A 78 5.20 2.85 18.37
C GLY A 78 4.28 2.16 19.38
N ASP A 79 3.31 2.92 19.87
CA ASP A 79 2.15 2.41 20.58
C ASP A 79 1.19 1.66 19.66
N VAL A 80 1.21 1.98 18.38
CA VAL A 80 0.52 1.28 17.30
C VAL A 80 1.55 0.94 16.22
N ILE A 81 1.48 -0.30 15.73
CA ILE A 81 2.29 -0.77 14.63
C ILE A 81 1.42 -0.75 13.37
N TYR A 82 1.93 -0.17 12.30
CA TYR A 82 1.21 -0.08 11.02
C TYR A 82 2.08 -0.68 9.93
N ALA A 83 1.79 -1.92 9.50
CA ALA A 83 2.60 -2.62 8.51
C ALA A 83 2.08 -2.37 7.09
N ILE A 84 2.98 -2.02 6.17
CA ILE A 84 2.70 -1.91 4.74
C ILE A 84 3.05 -3.22 4.05
N LYS A 85 2.09 -3.78 3.31
CA LYS A 85 2.18 -5.06 2.59
C LYS A 85 2.33 -6.28 3.49
N PRO A 86 1.75 -7.43 3.12
CA PRO A 86 1.95 -8.70 3.83
C PRO A 86 3.34 -9.29 3.50
N LEU A 87 4.41 -8.59 3.86
CA LEU A 87 5.81 -9.00 3.63
C LEU A 87 6.56 -9.24 4.94
N PHE A 88 7.67 -9.99 4.86
CA PHE A 88 8.39 -10.42 6.06
C PHE A 88 8.95 -9.25 6.89
N ASN A 89 9.57 -8.30 6.20
CA ASN A 89 10.26 -7.13 6.77
C ASN A 89 9.33 -5.99 7.21
N SER A 90 8.03 -6.10 6.94
CA SER A 90 7.01 -5.18 7.44
C SER A 90 6.00 -5.90 8.32
N PHE A 91 5.21 -6.80 7.75
CA PHE A 91 4.12 -7.48 8.44
C PHE A 91 4.57 -8.59 9.39
N THR A 92 5.43 -9.52 8.95
CA THR A 92 5.86 -10.62 9.86
C THR A 92 6.61 -10.06 11.08
N ILE A 93 7.54 -9.12 10.88
CA ILE A 93 8.23 -8.46 12.00
C ILE A 93 7.26 -7.67 12.90
N GLY A 94 6.24 -7.03 12.31
CA GLY A 94 5.16 -6.36 13.03
C GLY A 94 4.34 -7.32 13.88
N LEU A 95 4.00 -8.50 13.36
CA LEU A 95 3.31 -9.56 14.09
C LEU A 95 4.14 -10.09 15.25
N ILE A 96 5.44 -10.31 15.04
CA ILE A 96 6.36 -10.71 16.11
C ILE A 96 6.35 -9.65 17.21
N LYS A 97 6.46 -8.37 16.85
CA LYS A 97 6.42 -7.26 17.81
C LYS A 97 5.09 -7.20 18.55
N LYS A 98 3.95 -7.32 17.86
CA LYS A 98 2.62 -7.44 18.46
C LYS A 98 2.57 -8.59 19.47
N PHE A 99 3.05 -9.77 19.10
CA PHE A 99 2.98 -10.95 19.94
C PHE A 99 3.69 -10.74 21.30
N PHE A 100 4.90 -10.14 21.26
CA PHE A 100 5.72 -9.92 22.46
C PHE A 100 5.33 -8.67 23.26
N THR A 101 4.86 -7.61 22.60
CA THR A 101 4.59 -6.32 23.26
C THR A 101 3.11 -6.04 23.50
N LYS A 102 2.23 -6.87 22.92
CA LYS A 102 0.76 -6.70 22.91
C LYS A 102 0.28 -5.38 22.31
N LYS A 103 1.16 -4.67 21.58
CA LYS A 103 0.78 -3.46 20.84
C LYS A 103 -0.08 -3.83 19.63
N PRO A 104 -1.15 -3.07 19.33
CA PRO A 104 -2.00 -3.32 18.18
C PRO A 104 -1.23 -3.19 16.86
N LEU A 105 -1.61 -4.01 15.88
CA LEU A 105 -1.06 -4.06 14.54
C LEU A 105 -2.17 -3.86 13.51
N ILE A 106 -2.04 -2.80 12.72
CA ILE A 106 -2.83 -2.55 11.52
C ILE A 106 -2.01 -3.02 10.32
N LEU A 107 -2.62 -3.79 9.41
CA LEU A 107 -2.02 -4.15 8.14
C LEU A 107 -2.66 -3.36 7.01
N ASP A 108 -1.85 -2.71 6.18
CA ASP A 108 -2.29 -2.03 4.95
C ASP A 108 -1.82 -2.81 3.73
N ILE A 109 -2.78 -3.24 2.93
CA ILE A 109 -2.59 -4.01 1.71
C ILE A 109 -2.87 -3.07 0.55
N ASP A 110 -1.80 -2.57 -0.06
CA ASP A 110 -1.85 -1.73 -1.26
C ASP A 110 -1.80 -2.57 -2.56
N ASP A 111 -1.06 -3.68 -2.53
CA ASP A 111 -0.86 -4.59 -3.66
C ASP A 111 -1.06 -6.07 -3.30
N TRP A 112 -1.49 -6.87 -4.29
CA TRP A 112 -1.50 -8.32 -4.18
C TRP A 112 -0.12 -8.93 -4.52
N GLU A 113 0.78 -8.93 -3.53
CA GLU A 113 2.17 -9.40 -3.66
C GLU A 113 2.34 -10.84 -4.15
N LEU A 114 1.41 -11.73 -3.80
CA LEU A 114 1.39 -13.10 -4.30
C LEU A 114 0.92 -13.14 -5.76
N GLY A 115 -0.04 -12.30 -6.13
CA GLY A 115 -0.51 -12.15 -7.51
C GLY A 115 0.60 -11.77 -8.46
N PHE A 116 1.40 -10.75 -8.11
CA PHE A 116 2.58 -10.37 -8.89
C PHE A 116 3.59 -11.51 -9.04
N PHE A 117 3.77 -12.31 -7.99
CA PHE A 117 4.62 -13.49 -8.08
C PHE A 117 4.06 -14.52 -9.07
N ILE A 118 2.77 -14.87 -8.94
CA ILE A 118 2.13 -15.90 -9.78
C ILE A 118 2.21 -15.49 -11.26
N ASP A 119 1.93 -14.23 -11.56
CA ASP A 119 1.99 -13.70 -12.93
C ASP A 119 3.43 -13.76 -13.49
N SER A 120 4.41 -13.27 -12.72
CA SER A 120 5.82 -13.33 -13.09
C SER A 120 6.34 -14.77 -13.25
N TYR A 121 5.85 -15.71 -12.44
CA TYR A 121 6.24 -17.11 -12.54
C TYR A 121 5.63 -17.76 -13.79
N LYS A 122 4.36 -17.49 -14.10
CA LYS A 122 3.67 -18.06 -15.27
C LYS A 122 4.36 -17.70 -16.58
N SER A 123 4.81 -16.45 -16.72
CA SER A 123 5.47 -15.92 -17.92
C SER A 123 6.90 -16.43 -18.15
N LYS A 124 7.51 -17.12 -17.18
CA LYS A 124 8.89 -17.65 -17.30
C LYS A 124 8.99 -18.90 -18.18
N ARG A 125 10.16 -19.05 -18.81
CA ARG A 125 10.55 -20.29 -19.50
C ARG A 125 10.66 -21.43 -18.49
N PHE A 126 10.55 -22.67 -18.99
CA PHE A 126 10.59 -23.86 -18.15
C PHE A 126 11.89 -23.98 -17.32
N THR A 127 13.04 -23.68 -17.93
CA THR A 127 14.34 -23.69 -17.23
C THR A 127 14.38 -22.66 -16.10
N ASP A 128 13.92 -21.44 -16.34
CA ASP A 128 13.85 -20.38 -15.32
C ASP A 128 12.93 -20.76 -14.17
N LYS A 129 11.82 -21.45 -14.45
CA LYS A 129 10.90 -21.97 -13.44
C LYS A 129 11.59 -22.98 -12.50
N ILE A 130 12.39 -23.90 -13.06
CA ILE A 130 13.18 -24.86 -12.26
C ILE A 130 14.18 -24.11 -11.38
N PHE A 131 15.01 -23.24 -11.97
CA PHE A 131 16.01 -22.49 -11.21
C PHE A 131 15.38 -21.62 -10.12
N TYR A 132 14.19 -21.08 -10.37
CA TYR A 132 13.46 -20.30 -9.39
C TYR A 132 13.06 -21.15 -8.18
N ILE A 133 12.42 -22.32 -8.41
CA ILE A 133 12.02 -23.24 -7.33
C ILE A 133 13.23 -23.69 -6.52
N LEU A 134 14.34 -24.04 -7.19
CA LEU A 134 15.57 -24.46 -6.51
C LEU A 134 16.16 -23.39 -5.58
N LYS A 135 15.94 -22.11 -5.87
CA LYS A 135 16.39 -20.99 -5.03
C LYS A 135 15.43 -20.68 -3.87
N GLU A 136 14.21 -21.19 -3.87
CA GLU A 136 13.21 -20.84 -2.85
C GLU A 136 13.59 -21.27 -1.42
N PRO A 137 14.08 -22.50 -1.16
CA PRO A 137 14.53 -22.86 0.20
C PRO A 137 15.57 -21.89 0.75
N PHE A 138 16.51 -21.46 -0.11
CA PHE A 138 17.53 -20.50 0.26
C PHE A 138 16.97 -19.10 0.51
N ARG A 139 16.11 -18.59 -0.38
CA ARG A 139 15.42 -17.29 -0.19
C ARG A 139 14.56 -17.26 1.06
N PHE A 140 13.88 -18.37 1.34
CA PHE A 140 13.07 -18.55 2.53
C PHE A 140 13.92 -18.50 3.80
N PHE A 141 15.01 -19.26 3.85
CA PHE A 141 15.95 -19.28 4.97
C PHE A 141 16.55 -17.88 5.23
N LEU A 142 16.92 -17.19 4.16
CA LEU A 142 17.47 -15.83 4.19
C LEU A 142 16.44 -14.73 4.38
N LYS A 143 15.16 -15.08 4.54
CA LYS A 143 14.06 -14.13 4.81
C LYS A 143 14.01 -13.01 3.77
N SER A 144 14.29 -13.38 2.51
CA SER A 144 14.18 -12.44 1.39
C SER A 144 12.71 -12.07 1.20
N TYR A 145 12.44 -10.77 1.02
CA TYR A 145 11.09 -10.30 0.69
C TYR A 145 10.61 -10.79 -0.69
N GLU A 146 11.52 -11.31 -1.53
CA GLU A 146 11.18 -11.96 -2.79
C GLU A 146 10.70 -13.41 -2.63
N SER A 147 10.86 -14.02 -1.45
CA SER A 147 10.51 -15.42 -1.24
C SER A 147 9.00 -15.66 -1.38
N PHE A 148 8.65 -16.60 -2.24
CA PHE A 148 7.26 -17.01 -2.46
C PHE A 148 6.67 -17.69 -1.23
N LEU A 149 7.44 -18.53 -0.55
CA LEU A 149 7.00 -19.19 0.68
C LEU A 149 6.63 -18.17 1.77
N TRP A 150 7.42 -17.10 1.92
CA TRP A 150 7.08 -16.02 2.85
C TRP A 150 5.81 -15.28 2.44
N LYS A 151 5.55 -15.10 1.14
CA LYS A 151 4.29 -14.48 0.66
C LYS A 151 3.07 -15.34 1.01
N ILE A 152 3.13 -16.66 0.75
CA ILE A 152 2.04 -17.58 1.14
C ILE A 152 1.81 -17.57 2.66
N ILE A 153 2.88 -17.63 3.44
CA ILE A 153 2.78 -17.61 4.89
C ILE A 153 2.13 -16.30 5.33
N ASN A 154 2.59 -15.16 4.81
CA ASN A 154 2.05 -13.86 5.19
C ASN A 154 0.58 -13.69 4.82
N GLU A 155 0.13 -14.18 3.65
CA GLU A 155 -1.31 -14.20 3.32
C GLU A 155 -2.13 -14.94 4.39
N LYS A 156 -1.65 -16.10 4.86
CA LYS A 156 -2.32 -16.85 5.93
C LYS A 156 -2.23 -16.17 7.29
N LEU A 157 -1.21 -15.33 7.50
CA LEU A 157 -1.01 -14.59 8.73
C LEU A 157 -1.84 -13.29 8.80
N VAL A 158 -2.39 -12.81 7.68
CA VAL A 158 -3.20 -11.56 7.62
C VAL A 158 -4.29 -11.53 8.69
N ARG A 159 -4.95 -12.67 8.96
CA ARG A 159 -5.98 -12.83 10.00
C ARG A 159 -5.53 -12.50 11.43
N PHE A 160 -4.23 -12.36 11.69
CA PHE A 160 -3.69 -12.00 12.99
C PHE A 160 -3.44 -10.50 13.14
N ALA A 161 -3.63 -9.69 12.10
CA ALA A 161 -3.75 -8.24 12.24
C ALA A 161 -4.98 -7.89 13.08
N ASP A 162 -4.91 -6.82 13.87
CA ASP A 162 -6.10 -6.33 14.59
C ASP A 162 -7.07 -5.63 13.63
N GLU A 163 -6.52 -4.96 12.61
CA GLU A 163 -7.28 -4.28 11.56
C GLU A 163 -6.58 -4.45 10.21
N ILE A 164 -7.37 -4.51 9.13
CA ILE A 164 -6.87 -4.66 7.76
C ILE A 164 -7.43 -3.53 6.89
N ILE A 165 -6.53 -2.74 6.32
CA ILE A 165 -6.84 -1.69 5.36
C ILE A 165 -6.41 -2.19 3.98
N ASP A 166 -7.35 -2.78 3.26
CA ASP A 166 -7.13 -3.21 1.88
C ASP A 166 -7.58 -2.11 0.90
N SER A 167 -6.69 -1.60 0.05
CA SER A 167 -7.05 -0.62 -0.99
C SER A 167 -7.58 -1.25 -2.28
N MET A 168 -7.41 -2.56 -2.46
CA MET A 168 -7.92 -3.34 -3.59
C MET A 168 -9.27 -3.99 -3.29
N ASP A 169 -9.79 -3.85 -2.08
CA ASP A 169 -11.08 -4.38 -1.67
C ASP A 169 -12.20 -3.85 -2.58
N LYS A 170 -12.69 -4.74 -3.44
CA LYS A 170 -13.78 -4.45 -4.39
C LYS A 170 -15.10 -4.21 -3.67
N GLU A 171 -15.27 -4.64 -2.42
CA GLU A 171 -16.50 -4.38 -1.68
C GLU A 171 -16.53 -2.97 -1.08
N LYS A 172 -15.40 -2.27 -1.03
CA LYS A 172 -15.37 -0.87 -0.58
C LYS A 172 -16.10 0.03 -1.58
N LYS A 173 -17.03 0.83 -1.06
CA LYS A 173 -17.70 1.90 -1.81
C LYS A 173 -16.66 2.91 -2.29
N VAL A 174 -16.28 2.81 -3.57
CA VAL A 174 -15.41 3.78 -4.24
C VAL A 174 -16.20 5.06 -4.46
N ARG A 175 -15.78 6.19 -3.87
CA ARG A 175 -16.36 7.50 -4.16
C ARG A 175 -15.49 8.23 -5.17
N VAL A 176 -16.03 8.48 -6.37
CA VAL A 176 -15.34 9.21 -7.43
C VAL A 176 -15.91 10.62 -7.49
N PHE A 177 -15.03 11.61 -7.39
CA PHE A 177 -15.39 13.03 -7.50
C PHE A 177 -14.92 13.58 -8.84
N ILE A 178 -15.86 14.09 -9.64
CA ILE A 178 -15.59 14.68 -10.95
C ILE A 178 -15.92 16.17 -10.87
N THR A 179 -14.98 17.03 -11.22
CA THR A 179 -15.23 18.47 -11.34
C THR A 179 -15.53 18.81 -12.80
N ASN A 180 -16.66 19.47 -13.05
CA ASN A 180 -17.03 20.01 -14.35
C ASN A 180 -17.19 21.53 -14.28
N SER A 181 -16.28 22.25 -14.94
CA SER A 181 -16.28 23.71 -15.04
C SER A 181 -17.18 24.25 -16.16
N HIS A 182 -17.62 23.41 -17.09
CA HIS A 182 -18.38 23.83 -18.27
C HIS A 182 -19.88 23.60 -18.08
N SER A 183 -20.66 24.65 -18.35
CA SER A 183 -22.12 24.62 -18.34
C SER A 183 -22.66 24.52 -19.76
N ASN A 184 -23.61 23.60 -19.99
CA ASN A 184 -24.45 23.50 -21.21
C ASN A 184 -23.70 23.16 -22.52
N ASN A 185 -22.69 22.29 -22.46
CA ASN A 185 -22.06 21.73 -23.66
C ASN A 185 -22.38 20.23 -23.79
N ARG A 186 -23.08 19.86 -24.86
CA ARG A 186 -23.42 18.46 -25.16
C ARG A 186 -22.19 17.56 -25.35
N GLY A 187 -21.06 18.13 -25.81
CA GLY A 187 -19.81 17.39 -25.95
C GLY A 187 -19.23 16.99 -24.59
N ASP A 188 -19.21 17.91 -23.63
CA ASP A 188 -18.69 17.66 -22.28
C ASP A 188 -19.58 16.69 -21.50
N GLU A 189 -20.89 16.75 -21.73
CA GLU A 189 -21.86 15.81 -21.19
C GLU A 189 -21.62 14.38 -21.70
N ALA A 190 -21.43 14.20 -23.01
CA ALA A 190 -21.13 12.91 -23.60
C ALA A 190 -19.79 12.34 -23.10
N ALA A 191 -18.76 13.19 -22.97
CA ALA A 191 -17.47 12.80 -22.42
C ALA A 191 -17.58 12.34 -20.96
N GLN A 192 -18.34 13.07 -20.13
CA GLN A 192 -18.57 12.69 -18.73
C GLN A 192 -19.37 11.41 -18.60
N ARG A 193 -20.42 11.22 -19.40
CA ARG A 193 -21.16 9.94 -19.44
C ARG A 193 -20.25 8.77 -19.79
N CYS A 194 -19.44 8.90 -20.85
CA CYS A 194 -18.50 7.85 -21.26
C CYS A 194 -17.48 7.54 -20.15
N MET A 195 -16.93 8.56 -19.50
CA MET A 195 -16.04 8.39 -18.35
C MET A 195 -16.74 7.66 -17.20
N ILE A 196 -17.95 8.10 -16.84
CA ILE A 196 -18.77 7.50 -15.77
C ILE A 196 -19.09 6.04 -16.08
N GLU A 197 -19.52 5.72 -17.30
CA GLU A 197 -19.80 4.36 -17.76
C GLU A 197 -18.55 3.47 -17.69
N SER A 198 -17.40 3.98 -18.12
CA SER A 198 -16.11 3.26 -18.04
C SER A 198 -15.70 2.96 -16.59
N ILE A 199 -15.88 3.94 -15.70
CA ILE A 199 -15.64 3.79 -14.26
C ILE A 199 -16.61 2.76 -13.67
N LYS A 200 -17.90 2.84 -13.98
CA LYS A 200 -18.93 1.89 -13.52
C LYS A 200 -18.72 0.48 -14.06
N LYS A 201 -18.17 0.33 -15.25
CA LYS A 201 -17.80 -0.99 -15.80
C LYS A 201 -16.67 -1.64 -14.99
N SER A 202 -15.71 -0.83 -14.54
CA SER A 202 -14.58 -1.29 -13.72
C SER A 202 -14.95 -1.44 -12.25
N PHE A 203 -15.83 -0.58 -11.74
CA PHE A 203 -16.27 -0.48 -10.35
C PHE A 203 -17.80 -0.27 -10.26
N PRO A 204 -18.61 -1.32 -10.43
CA PRO A 204 -20.08 -1.22 -10.47
C PRO A 204 -20.69 -0.49 -9.26
N GLN A 205 -20.13 -0.74 -8.09
CA GLN A 205 -20.50 -0.19 -6.78
C GLN A 205 -19.99 1.24 -6.52
N ALA A 206 -19.26 1.85 -7.45
CA ALA A 206 -18.74 3.20 -7.26
C ALA A 206 -19.88 4.23 -7.09
N GLU A 207 -19.82 5.05 -6.05
CA GLU A 207 -20.65 6.25 -5.93
C GLU A 207 -19.96 7.38 -6.67
N ILE A 208 -20.61 7.89 -7.71
CA ILE A 208 -20.05 8.98 -8.52
C ILE A 208 -20.72 10.27 -8.11
N ILE A 209 -19.89 11.27 -7.79
CA ILE A 209 -20.31 12.62 -7.44
C ILE A 209 -19.72 13.59 -8.46
N VAL A 210 -20.57 14.30 -9.17
CA VAL A 210 -20.16 15.33 -10.13
C VAL A 210 -20.44 16.70 -9.55
N ALA A 211 -19.39 17.47 -9.29
CA ALA A 211 -19.47 18.86 -8.90
C ALA A 211 -19.45 19.74 -10.15
N THR A 212 -20.50 20.53 -10.34
CA THR A 212 -20.66 21.41 -11.51
C THR A 212 -21.27 22.75 -11.12
N ASN A 213 -21.00 23.79 -11.89
CA ASN A 213 -21.62 25.10 -11.73
C ASN A 213 -23.10 25.10 -12.18
N ASN A 214 -23.51 24.17 -13.05
CA ASN A 214 -24.90 24.02 -13.51
C ASN A 214 -25.39 22.56 -13.47
N PRO A 215 -25.86 22.07 -12.31
CA PRO A 215 -26.33 20.68 -12.14
C PRO A 215 -27.54 20.32 -13.01
N TYR A 216 -28.36 21.30 -13.39
CA TYR A 216 -29.56 21.08 -14.20
C TYR A 216 -29.24 21.02 -15.70
N GLY A 217 -28.14 21.64 -16.13
CA GLY A 217 -27.66 21.61 -17.51
C GLY A 217 -26.85 20.37 -17.89
N LEU A 218 -26.70 19.42 -16.95
CA LEU A 218 -25.94 18.20 -17.14
C LEU A 218 -26.86 16.99 -16.93
N ASP A 219 -27.24 16.33 -18.01
CA ASP A 219 -27.98 15.08 -17.93
C ASP A 219 -26.98 13.90 -17.85
N LEU A 220 -27.01 13.17 -16.74
CA LEU A 220 -26.16 11.99 -16.49
C LEU A 220 -26.99 10.72 -16.30
N LYS A 221 -28.29 10.74 -16.64
CA LYS A 221 -29.19 9.57 -16.58
C LYS A 221 -29.12 8.79 -15.24
N ASP A 222 -29.17 9.51 -14.12
CA ASP A 222 -29.13 8.98 -12.74
C ASP A 222 -27.90 8.14 -12.36
N THR A 223 -26.86 8.10 -13.21
CA THR A 223 -25.64 7.32 -12.95
C THR A 223 -24.69 7.98 -11.94
N ALA A 224 -24.93 9.25 -11.62
CA ALA A 224 -24.10 10.04 -10.71
C ALA A 224 -24.92 11.08 -9.93
N LYS A 225 -24.51 11.32 -8.68
CA LYS A 225 -25.02 12.40 -7.84
C LYS A 225 -24.42 13.73 -8.31
N LYS A 226 -25.26 14.70 -8.63
CA LYS A 226 -24.82 16.04 -9.04
C LYS A 226 -24.85 16.98 -7.83
N ILE A 227 -23.77 17.72 -7.62
CA ILE A 227 -23.69 18.78 -6.60
C ILE A 227 -23.33 20.10 -7.26
N LYS A 228 -23.96 21.19 -6.80
CA LYS A 228 -23.58 22.53 -7.22
C LYS A 228 -22.32 22.95 -6.47
N PHE A 229 -21.26 23.32 -7.17
CA PHE A 229 -20.12 23.96 -6.52
C PHE A 229 -20.38 25.46 -6.47
N ILE A 230 -20.36 26.04 -5.26
CA ILE A 230 -20.57 27.47 -5.01
C ILE A 230 -19.18 28.08 -4.82
N TYR A 231 -18.82 29.05 -5.64
CA TYR A 231 -17.67 29.92 -5.41
C TYR A 231 -17.99 30.93 -4.31
#